data_AF-A0A2H0FN28-F1
#
_entry.id   AF-A0A2H0FN28-F1
#
_cell.length_a   1.000
_cell.length_b   1.000
_cell.length_c   1.000
_cell.angle_alpha   90.00
_cell.angle_beta   90.00
_cell.angle_gamma   90.00
#
_symmetry.space_group_name_H-M   'P 1'
#
loop_
_entity.id
_entity.type
_entity.pdbx_description
1 polymer ?
#
loop_
_entity_poly.entity_id
_entity_poly.type
_entity_poly.pdbx_seq_one_letter_code
_entity_poly.pdbx_strand_id
1 'polypeptide(L)'
;MKAGVREVNFFLLGLLIFLNILAWLTVYEVSQPQSLEVNFFDVGQGDAIFIKDQKLHQVLIDGGPDSTVLEKLGKEIPFWDNTLDLIILTHPEKDHVSGL
;
A
#
# COMPACT_ATOMS: atom_id res chain seq x y z
N MET A 1 -13.32 -9.85 47.30
CA MET A 1 -12.78 -8.84 46.36
C MET A 1 -12.10 -9.45 45.12
N LYS A 2 -12.62 -10.56 44.54
CA LYS A 2 -12.00 -11.28 43.40
C LYS A 2 -12.77 -11.17 42.07
N ALA A 3 -13.96 -10.56 42.08
CA ALA A 3 -14.82 -10.48 40.90
C ALA A 3 -14.22 -9.60 39.79
N GLY A 4 -13.61 -8.45 40.14
CA GLY A 4 -13.02 -7.54 39.15
C GLY A 4 -11.82 -8.11 38.38
N VAL A 5 -11.01 -8.98 38.99
CA VAL A 5 -9.84 -9.56 38.32
C VAL A 5 -10.24 -10.59 37.25
N ARG A 6 -11.32 -11.35 37.49
CA ARG A 6 -11.82 -12.33 36.51
C ARG A 6 -12.40 -11.65 35.27
N GLU A 7 -13.20 -10.60 35.44
CA GLU A 7 -13.77 -9.84 34.33
C GLU A 7 -12.68 -9.17 33.47
N VAL A 8 -11.66 -8.59 34.10
CA VAL A 8 -10.50 -8.01 33.40
C VAL A 8 -9.75 -9.06 32.58
N ASN A 9 -9.61 -10.29 33.10
CA ASN A 9 -8.96 -11.38 32.37
C ASN A 9 -9.76 -11.82 31.13
N PHE A 10 -11.10 -11.86 31.20
CA PHE A 10 -11.93 -12.19 30.04
C PHE A 10 -11.89 -11.09 28.99
N PHE A 11 -11.89 -9.82 29.39
CA PHE A 11 -11.73 -8.70 28.47
C PHE A 11 -10.37 -8.72 27.77
N LEU A 12 -9.28 -8.91 28.52
CA LEU A 12 -7.93 -9.04 27.97
C LEU A 12 -7.82 -10.21 26.98
N LEU A 13 -8.39 -11.37 27.34
CA LEU A 13 -8.41 -12.53 26.45
C LEU A 13 -9.19 -12.23 25.15
N GLY A 14 -10.35 -11.59 25.26
CA GLY A 14 -11.13 -11.15 24.11
C GLY A 14 -10.38 -10.18 23.20
N LEU A 15 -9.69 -9.20 23.79
CA LEU A 15 -8.85 -8.24 23.07
C LEU A 15 -7.70 -8.95 22.33
N LEU A 16 -7.01 -9.88 22.99
CA LEU A 16 -5.92 -10.64 22.37
C LEU A 16 -6.41 -11.50 21.21
N ILE A 17 -7.57 -12.15 21.35
CA ILE A 17 -8.18 -12.93 20.25
C ILE A 17 -8.54 -12.00 19.08
N PHE A 18 -9.15 -10.85 19.37
CA PHE A 18 -9.50 -9.87 18.34
C PHE A 18 -8.26 -9.37 17.57
N LEU A 19 -7.20 -8.99 18.28
CA LEU A 19 -5.94 -8.58 17.67
C LEU A 19 -5.28 -9.72 16.87
N ASN A 20 -5.38 -10.97 17.36
CA ASN A 20 -4.87 -12.12 16.63
C ASN A 20 -5.62 -12.37 15.32
N ILE A 21 -6.95 -12.22 15.32
CA ILE A 21 -7.76 -12.30 14.11
C ILE A 21 -7.35 -11.20 13.12
N LEU A 22 -7.21 -9.95 13.59
CA LEU A 22 -6.75 -8.84 12.73
C LEU A 22 -5.38 -9.13 12.12
N ALA A 23 -4.42 -9.64 12.91
CA ALA A 23 -3.10 -10.00 12.40
C ALA A 23 -3.16 -11.08 11.31
N TRP A 24 -3.99 -12.12 11.50
CA TRP A 24 -4.15 -13.17 10.51
C TRP A 24 -4.85 -12.72 9.23
N LEU A 25 -5.77 -11.75 9.30
CA LEU A 25 -6.37 -11.15 8.10
C LEU A 25 -5.31 -10.46 7.24
N THR A 26 -4.41 -9.69 7.86
CA THR A 26 -3.30 -9.04 7.16
C THR A 26 -2.33 -10.06 6.55
N VAL A 27 -1.97 -11.12 7.29
CA VAL A 27 -1.09 -12.18 6.77
C VAL A 27 -1.73 -12.88 5.56
N TYR A 28 -3.03 -13.16 5.63
CA TYR A 28 -3.74 -13.82 4.53
C TYR A 28 -3.70 -12.97 3.25
N GLU A 29 -3.99 -11.67 3.34
CA GLU A 29 -3.96 -10.74 2.22
C GLU A 29 -2.57 -10.64 1.57
N VAL A 30 -1.52 -10.52 2.39
CA VAL A 30 -0.12 -10.45 1.91
C VAL A 30 0.35 -11.79 1.32
N SER A 31 -0.18 -12.92 1.79
CA SER A 31 0.22 -14.25 1.34
C SER A 31 -0.39 -14.69 0.00
N GLN A 32 -1.31 -13.91 -0.57
CA GLN A 32 -1.92 -14.26 -1.85
C GLN A 32 -0.86 -14.30 -2.96
N PRO A 33 -0.93 -15.27 -3.90
CA PRO A 33 -0.03 -15.31 -5.05
C PRO A 33 -0.19 -14.02 -5.84
N GLN A 34 0.84 -13.18 -5.82
CA GLN A 34 0.83 -11.95 -6.61
C GLN A 34 1.38 -12.25 -8.00
N SER A 35 0.66 -11.85 -9.03
CA SER A 35 1.19 -11.76 -10.40
C SER A 35 1.97 -10.47 -10.56
N LEU A 36 2.84 -10.40 -11.58
CA LEU A 36 3.35 -9.10 -12.01
C LEU A 36 2.17 -8.22 -12.44
N GLU A 37 2.06 -7.06 -11.84
CA GLU A 37 1.04 -6.07 -12.12
C GLU A 37 1.70 -4.83 -12.74
N VAL A 38 1.10 -4.31 -13.80
CA VAL A 38 1.57 -3.13 -14.52
C VAL A 38 0.37 -2.22 -14.74
N ASN A 39 0.32 -1.13 -14.00
CA ASN A 39 -0.77 -0.16 -13.98
C ASN A 39 -0.34 1.12 -14.69
N PHE A 40 -1.02 1.44 -15.79
CA PHE A 40 -0.87 2.70 -16.49
C PHE A 40 -1.87 3.70 -15.91
N PHE A 41 -1.38 4.68 -15.18
CA PHE A 41 -2.25 5.66 -14.54
C PHE A 41 -2.69 6.72 -15.54
N ASP A 42 -4.01 6.92 -15.60
CA ASP A 42 -4.58 8.08 -16.27
C ASP A 42 -4.33 9.34 -15.40
N VAL A 43 -3.30 10.09 -15.78
CA VAL A 43 -2.86 11.38 -15.20
C VAL A 43 -3.09 12.55 -16.15
N GLY A 44 -3.88 12.35 -17.21
CA GLY A 44 -4.11 13.35 -18.26
C GLY A 44 -2.96 13.43 -19.26
N GLN A 45 -2.04 14.38 -19.08
CA GLN A 45 -0.91 14.60 -19.99
C GLN A 45 0.38 14.00 -19.42
N GLY A 46 1.15 13.30 -20.26
CA GLY A 46 2.41 12.64 -19.87
C GLY A 46 2.18 11.22 -19.40
N ASP A 47 3.17 10.65 -18.70
CA ASP A 47 3.17 9.26 -18.28
C ASP A 47 3.26 9.11 -16.75
N ALA A 48 2.60 8.07 -16.23
CA ALA A 48 2.79 7.57 -14.89
C ALA A 48 2.45 6.06 -14.87
N ILE A 49 3.44 5.22 -14.62
CA ILE A 49 3.31 3.76 -14.68
C ILE A 49 3.77 3.17 -13.36
N PHE A 50 2.88 2.44 -12.70
CA PHE A 50 3.18 1.70 -11.47
C PHE A 50 3.36 0.22 -11.79
N ILE A 51 4.44 -0.37 -11.30
CA ILE A 51 4.75 -1.79 -11.45
C ILE A 51 4.90 -2.39 -10.06
N LYS A 52 4.23 -3.53 -9.87
CA LYS A 52 4.32 -4.32 -8.64
C LYS A 52 4.62 -5.77 -8.98
N ASP A 53 5.70 -6.31 -8.42
CA ASP A 53 6.09 -7.70 -8.66
C ASP A 53 5.56 -8.67 -7.59
N GLN A 54 5.79 -9.97 -7.81
CA GLN A 54 5.34 -11.02 -6.89
C GLN A 54 5.98 -10.94 -5.49
N LYS A 55 7.06 -10.18 -5.35
CA LYS A 55 7.81 -9.95 -4.12
C LYS A 55 7.48 -8.59 -3.51
N LEU A 56 6.38 -7.96 -3.93
CA LEU A 56 5.96 -6.63 -3.48
C LEU A 56 6.96 -5.52 -3.80
N HIS A 57 7.81 -5.70 -4.81
CA HIS A 57 8.70 -4.64 -5.24
C HIS A 57 7.86 -3.61 -6.01
N GLN A 58 7.94 -2.35 -5.59
CA GLN A 58 7.11 -1.25 -6.06
C GLN A 58 7.97 -0.29 -6.87
N VAL A 59 7.67 -0.19 -8.17
CA VAL A 59 8.40 0.70 -9.09
C VAL A 59 7.43 1.71 -9.68
N LEU A 60 7.81 2.98 -9.64
CA LEU A 60 7.11 4.05 -10.35
C LEU A 60 7.97 4.54 -11.52
N ILE A 61 7.39 4.61 -12.70
CA ILE A 61 7.99 5.21 -13.89
C ILE A 61 7.18 6.46 -14.24
N ASP A 62 7.83 7.63 -14.14
CA ASP A 62 7.24 8.96 -14.27
C ASP A 62 6.09 9.26 -13.29
N GLY A 63 5.82 10.55 -13.07
CA GLY A 63 4.84 11.04 -12.11
C GLY A 63 3.68 11.83 -12.73
N GLY A 64 3.68 12.04 -14.04
CA GLY A 64 2.69 12.91 -14.66
C GLY A 64 2.91 14.41 -14.38
N PRO A 65 1.90 15.24 -14.69
CA PRO A 65 2.02 16.69 -14.70
C PRO A 65 1.71 17.34 -13.34
N ASP A 66 1.19 16.58 -12.38
CA ASP A 66 0.77 17.05 -11.06
C ASP A 66 0.63 15.90 -10.05
N SER A 67 0.09 16.19 -8.86
CA SER A 67 -0.06 15.23 -7.76
C SER A 67 -1.14 14.15 -7.97
N THR A 68 -1.79 14.07 -9.13
CA THR A 68 -2.79 13.03 -9.44
C THR A 68 -2.21 11.62 -9.25
N VAL A 69 -0.93 11.42 -9.52
CA VAL A 69 -0.23 10.15 -9.30
C VAL A 69 -0.32 9.66 -7.85
N LEU A 70 -0.33 10.56 -6.86
CA LEU A 70 -0.45 10.20 -5.44
C LEU A 70 -1.83 9.61 -5.12
N GLU A 71 -2.89 10.14 -5.72
CA GLU A 71 -4.24 9.59 -5.56
C GLU A 71 -4.33 8.18 -6.16
N LYS A 72 -3.67 7.97 -7.31
CA LYS A 72 -3.64 6.68 -7.99
C LYS A 72 -2.84 5.64 -7.19
N LEU A 73 -1.65 6.01 -6.71
CA LEU A 73 -0.84 5.17 -5.84
C LEU A 73 -1.59 4.77 -4.56
N GLY A 74 -2.32 5.70 -3.93
CA GLY A 74 -3.12 5.41 -2.74
C GLY A 74 -4.29 4.43 -2.96
N LYS A 75 -4.64 4.11 -4.21
CA LYS A 75 -5.62 3.07 -4.57
C LYS A 75 -4.96 1.70 -4.77
N GLU A 76 -3.70 1.67 -5.20
CA GLU A 76 -2.96 0.44 -5.50
C GLU A 76 -2.09 -0.06 -4.33
N ILE A 77 -1.71 0.86 -3.44
CA ILE A 77 -0.83 0.60 -2.30
C ILE A 77 -1.66 0.65 -1.00
N PRO A 78 -1.47 -0.32 -0.07
CA PRO A 78 -2.14 -0.26 1.23
C PRO A 78 -1.86 1.03 1.98
N PHE A 79 -2.84 1.58 2.70
CA PHE A 79 -2.73 2.89 3.37
C PHE A 79 -1.58 3.01 4.39
N TRP A 80 -1.07 1.88 4.88
CA TRP A 80 0.06 1.83 5.82
C TRP A 80 1.42 1.77 5.12
N ASP A 81 1.44 1.42 3.85
CA ASP A 81 2.66 1.36 3.04
C ASP A 81 2.87 2.71 2.34
N ASN A 82 4.06 3.27 2.54
CA ASN A 82 4.46 4.59 2.04
C ASN A 82 5.83 4.49 1.36
N THR A 83 6.12 3.33 0.76
CA THR A 83 7.43 3.04 0.18
C THR A 83 7.31 2.73 -1.30
N LEU A 84 8.30 3.20 -2.06
CA LEU A 84 8.59 2.77 -3.42
C LEU A 84 10.05 2.30 -3.42
N ASP A 85 10.31 1.16 -4.04
CA ASP A 85 11.66 0.59 -4.12
C ASP A 85 12.50 1.28 -5.20
N LEU A 86 11.85 1.77 -6.25
CA LEU A 86 12.51 2.44 -7.37
C LEU A 86 11.59 3.47 -8.02
N ILE A 87 12.16 4.64 -8.34
CA ILE A 87 11.52 5.65 -9.19
C ILE A 87 12.41 5.84 -10.42
N ILE A 88 11.80 5.75 -11.60
CA ILE A 88 12.48 5.94 -12.89
C ILE A 88 11.85 7.16 -13.56
N LEU A 89 12.66 8.19 -13.83
CA LEU A 89 12.26 9.32 -14.66
C LEU A 89 12.76 9.08 -16.08
N THR A 90 11.86 9.03 -17.06
CA THR A 90 12.21 8.79 -18.46
C THR A 90 12.91 10.00 -19.07
N HIS A 91 12.42 11.20 -18.79
CA HIS A 91 13.00 12.48 -19.23
C HIS A 91 12.48 13.65 -18.38
N PRO A 92 13.21 14.79 -18.32
CA PRO A 92 12.93 15.87 -17.36
C PRO A 92 11.84 16.85 -17.83
N GLU A 93 10.89 16.42 -18.66
CA GLU A 93 9.77 17.27 -19.06
C GLU A 93 8.73 17.39 -17.94
N LYS A 94 8.01 18.52 -17.95
CA LYS A 94 7.14 18.92 -16.85
C LYS A 94 6.02 17.90 -16.62
N ASP A 95 5.48 17.34 -17.68
CA ASP A 95 4.44 16.33 -17.69
C ASP A 95 4.92 14.93 -17.25
N HIS A 96 6.19 14.77 -16.89
CA HIS A 96 6.73 13.54 -16.32
C HIS A 96 7.29 13.74 -14.91
N VAL A 97 7.90 14.89 -14.62
CA VAL A 97 8.61 15.13 -13.36
C VAL A 97 7.76 15.80 -12.28
N SER A 98 6.67 16.49 -12.63
CA SER A 98 5.97 17.36 -11.67
C SER A 98 5.21 16.61 -10.58
N GLY A 99 4.80 15.37 -10.85
CA GLY A 99 4.14 14.51 -9.86
C GLY A 99 5.08 13.67 -9.00
N LEU A 100 6.40 13.69 -9.27
CA LEU A 100 7.43 13.02 -8.47
C LEU A 100 7.87 13.90 -7.29
#